data_AF-A0A6A3ANJ6-F1
#
_entry.id   AF-A0A6A3ANJ6-F1
#
_cell.length_a   1.000
_cell.length_b   1.000
_cell.length_c   1.000
_cell.angle_alpha   90.00
_cell.angle_beta   90.00
_cell.angle_gamma   90.00
#
_symmetry.space_group_name_H-M   'P 1'
#
loop_
_entity.id
_entity.type
_entity.pdbx_description
1 polymer ?
#
loop_
_entity_poly.entity_id
_entity_poly.type
_entity_poly.pdbx_seq_one_letter_code
_entity_poly.pdbx_strand_id
1 'polypeptide(L)'
;MGLDGWTNKFLETAVALKAMSTSTLEKKFDAFRRWGLSDQEIHPSCMLVSVDNIMDMMDFLVNKVGYSSTLVAKQSSIFARSLEKRIVPRALFVRELLSRGLADSVRFSMVFDSSEKDFP
;
A
#
# COMPACT_ATOMS: atom_id res chain seq x y z
N MET A 1 20.41 15.81 -14.75
CA MET A 1 19.86 15.17 -13.53
C MET A 1 18.35 15.23 -13.65
N GLY A 2 17.58 14.17 -13.80
CA GLY A 2 17.89 12.75 -13.80
C GLY A 2 16.62 12.02 -14.22
N LEU A 3 16.66 11.35 -15.37
CA LEU A 3 15.67 10.34 -15.77
C LEU A 3 15.95 9.00 -15.06
N ASP A 4 16.80 9.03 -14.02
CA ASP A 4 17.52 7.91 -13.43
C ASP A 4 16.79 7.32 -12.21
N GLY A 5 16.21 8.14 -11.35
CA GLY A 5 15.57 7.65 -10.11
C GLY A 5 14.37 6.73 -10.31
N TRP A 6 13.44 7.11 -11.20
CA TRP A 6 12.22 6.32 -11.47
C TRP A 6 12.51 5.09 -12.34
N THR A 7 13.38 5.24 -13.34
CA THR A 7 13.81 4.15 -14.22
C THR A 7 14.55 3.06 -13.44
N ASN A 8 15.43 3.44 -12.50
CA ASN A 8 16.12 2.49 -11.64
C ASN A 8 15.14 1.71 -10.75
N LYS A 9 14.17 2.38 -10.12
CA LYS A 9 13.20 1.70 -9.24
C LYS A 9 12.28 0.73 -10.00
N PHE A 10 11.92 1.09 -11.24
CA PHE A 10 11.19 0.19 -12.13
C PHE A 10 12.03 -1.03 -12.53
N LEU A 11 13.29 -0.82 -12.93
CA LEU A 11 14.21 -1.90 -13.29
C LEU A 11 14.49 -2.84 -12.09
N GLU A 12 14.74 -2.28 -10.91
CA GLU A 12 14.91 -3.05 -9.66
C GLU A 12 13.68 -3.91 -9.37
N THR A 13 12.49 -3.34 -9.51
CA THR A 13 11.23 -4.07 -9.33
C THR A 13 11.13 -5.21 -10.34
N ALA A 14 11.40 -4.95 -11.62
CA ALA A 14 11.34 -5.97 -12.67
C ALA A 14 12.36 -7.10 -12.45
N VAL A 15 13.60 -6.77 -12.06
CA VAL A 15 14.64 -7.75 -11.73
C VAL A 15 14.23 -8.60 -10.53
N ALA A 16 13.73 -7.97 -9.47
CA ALA A 16 13.27 -8.69 -8.28
C ALA A 16 12.11 -9.65 -8.59
N LEU A 17 11.16 -9.22 -9.41
CA LEU A 17 10.04 -10.08 -9.83
C LEU A 17 10.50 -11.24 -10.72
N LYS A 18 11.44 -11.00 -11.63
CA LYS A 18 12.02 -12.06 -12.46
C LYS A 18 12.78 -13.11 -11.64
N ALA A 19 13.36 -12.71 -10.51
CA ALA A 19 14.05 -13.61 -9.60
C ALA A 19 13.10 -14.45 -8.72
N MET A 20 11.82 -14.10 -8.63
CA MET A 20 10.83 -14.88 -7.89
C MET A 20 10.38 -16.11 -8.67
N SER A 21 10.08 -17.19 -7.95
CA SER A 21 9.41 -18.34 -8.55
C SER A 21 7.99 -17.98 -8.99
N THR A 22 7.51 -18.58 -10.07
CA THR A 22 6.12 -18.42 -10.54
C THR A 22 5.11 -18.75 -9.44
N SER A 23 5.36 -19.78 -8.63
CA SER A 23 4.47 -20.14 -7.52
C SER A 23 4.42 -19.04 -6.44
N THR A 24 5.54 -18.39 -6.15
CA THR A 24 5.58 -17.26 -5.20
C THR A 24 4.79 -16.08 -5.74
N LEU A 25 4.93 -15.77 -7.03
CA LEU A 25 4.23 -14.68 -7.69
C LEU A 25 2.71 -14.93 -7.69
N GLU A 26 2.29 -16.15 -8.04
CA GLU A 26 0.87 -16.53 -8.09
C GLU A 26 0.21 -16.42 -6.70
N LYS A 27 0.87 -16.88 -5.64
CA LYS A 27 0.36 -16.73 -4.26
C LYS A 27 0.13 -15.28 -3.86
N LYS A 28 0.95 -14.35 -4.37
CA LYS A 28 0.78 -12.91 -4.11
C LYS A 28 -0.37 -12.32 -4.93
N PHE A 29 -0.53 -12.72 -6.19
CA PHE A 29 -1.71 -12.36 -6.99
C PHE A 29 -2.98 -12.86 -6.32
N ASP A 30 -3.02 -14.12 -5.91
CA ASP A 30 -4.16 -14.70 -5.19
C ASP A 30 -4.48 -13.95 -3.90
N ALA A 31 -3.47 -13.47 -3.17
CA ALA A 31 -3.67 -12.64 -1.99
C ALA A 31 -4.44 -11.36 -2.33
N PHE A 32 -4.11 -10.66 -3.42
CA PHE A 32 -4.83 -9.47 -3.86
C PHE A 32 -6.21 -9.78 -4.46
N ARG A 33 -6.35 -10.87 -5.22
CA ARG A 33 -7.64 -11.30 -5.80
C ARG A 33 -8.71 -11.58 -4.74
N ARG A 34 -8.31 -12.03 -3.54
CA ARG A 34 -9.22 -12.16 -2.37
C ARG A 34 -9.89 -10.84 -1.97
N TRP A 35 -9.33 -9.70 -2.37
CA TRP A 35 -9.87 -8.36 -2.15
C TRP A 35 -10.59 -7.78 -3.37
N GLY A 36 -10.95 -8.64 -4.33
CA GLY A 36 -11.69 -8.27 -5.54
C GLY A 36 -10.86 -7.53 -6.59
N LEU A 37 -9.54 -7.53 -6.46
CA LEU A 37 -8.64 -6.87 -7.41
C LEU A 37 -8.33 -7.77 -8.59
N SER A 38 -8.35 -7.21 -9.79
CA SER A 38 -7.78 -7.84 -10.98
C SER A 38 -6.26 -7.71 -11.00
N ASP A 39 -5.59 -8.59 -11.74
CA ASP A 39 -4.13 -8.57 -11.85
C ASP A 39 -3.59 -7.24 -12.42
N GLN A 40 -4.38 -6.55 -13.25
CA GLN A 40 -4.03 -5.28 -13.87
C GLN A 40 -4.10 -4.09 -12.89
N GLU A 41 -4.83 -4.22 -11.79
CA GLU A 41 -4.93 -3.19 -10.76
C GLU A 41 -3.77 -3.25 -9.75
N ILE A 42 -2.96 -4.30 -9.79
CA ILE A 42 -1.86 -4.54 -8.86
C ILE A 42 -0.58 -3.96 -9.44
N HIS A 43 -0.08 -2.89 -8.82
CA HIS A 43 1.19 -2.31 -9.22
C HIS A 43 2.35 -3.30 -8.94
N PRO A 44 3.33 -3.50 -9.84
CA PRO A 44 4.40 -4.49 -9.67
C PRO A 44 5.17 -4.40 -8.35
N SER A 45 5.37 -3.20 -7.81
CA SER A 45 6.05 -3.02 -6.52
C SER A 45 5.27 -3.57 -5.31
N CYS A 46 3.95 -3.73 -5.42
CA CYS A 46 3.14 -4.40 -4.38
C CYS A 46 3.55 -5.87 -4.21
N MET A 47 4.12 -6.49 -5.26
CA MET A 47 4.57 -7.87 -5.21
C MET A 47 5.91 -8.06 -4.50
N LEU A 48 6.59 -6.97 -4.10
CA LEU A 48 7.87 -7.05 -3.40
C LEU A 48 7.71 -7.37 -1.90
N VAL A 49 6.51 -7.28 -1.33
CA VAL A 49 6.25 -7.54 0.10
C VAL A 49 5.70 -8.94 0.36
N SER A 50 5.80 -9.48 1.57
CA SER A 50 5.27 -10.81 1.90
C SER A 50 3.75 -10.91 1.72
N VAL A 51 3.25 -12.14 1.51
CA VAL A 51 1.80 -12.39 1.48
C VAL A 51 1.13 -11.97 2.79
N ASP A 52 1.77 -12.24 3.92
CA ASP A 52 1.26 -11.84 5.24
C ASP A 52 1.13 -10.31 5.34
N ASN A 53 2.14 -9.55 4.90
CA ASN A 53 2.05 -8.09 4.88
C ASN A 53 0.91 -7.60 3.97
N ILE A 54 0.66 -8.25 2.82
CA ILE A 54 -0.46 -7.89 1.95
C ILE A 54 -1.78 -8.11 2.70
N MET A 55 -1.95 -9.29 3.30
CA MET A 55 -3.18 -9.67 4.01
C MET A 55 -3.43 -8.74 5.21
N ASP A 56 -2.42 -8.48 6.03
CA ASP A 56 -2.54 -7.64 7.23
C ASP A 56 -2.84 -6.18 6.88
N MET A 57 -2.16 -5.65 5.86
CA MET A 57 -2.38 -4.28 5.38
C MET A 57 -3.80 -4.10 4.81
N MET A 58 -4.23 -5.06 3.99
CA MET A 58 -5.55 -5.03 3.37
C MET A 58 -6.66 -5.22 4.41
N ASP A 59 -6.52 -6.17 5.35
CA ASP A 59 -7.50 -6.36 6.43
C ASP A 59 -7.66 -5.09 7.27
N PHE A 60 -6.55 -4.47 7.66
CA PHE A 60 -6.62 -3.25 8.43
C PHE A 60 -7.26 -2.09 7.64
N LEU A 61 -6.74 -1.75 6.47
CA LEU A 61 -7.20 -0.57 5.74
C LEU A 61 -8.59 -0.76 5.12
N VAL A 62 -8.91 -1.96 4.63
CA VAL A 62 -10.19 -2.23 3.97
C VAL A 62 -11.26 -2.59 5.00
N ASN A 63 -11.06 -3.63 5.81
CA ASN A 63 -12.11 -4.10 6.71
C ASN A 63 -12.26 -3.23 7.96
N LYS A 64 -11.15 -2.80 8.59
CA LYS A 64 -11.20 -2.09 9.88
C LYS A 64 -11.34 -0.57 9.74
N VAL A 65 -10.81 0.01 8.66
CA VAL A 65 -10.84 1.46 8.42
C VAL A 65 -11.88 1.84 7.36
N GLY A 66 -12.15 0.97 6.38
CA GLY A 66 -13.19 1.20 5.36
C GLY A 66 -12.69 1.82 4.06
N TYR A 67 -11.39 1.78 3.76
CA TYR A 67 -10.89 2.20 2.45
C TYR A 67 -11.22 1.15 1.37
N SER A 68 -11.46 1.58 0.13
CA SER A 68 -11.63 0.64 -0.98
C SER A 68 -10.32 -0.09 -1.30
N SER A 69 -10.39 -1.39 -1.64
CA SER A 69 -9.22 -2.20 -2.02
C SER A 69 -8.42 -1.59 -3.18
N THR A 70 -9.09 -1.07 -4.21
CA THR A 70 -8.44 -0.42 -5.37
C THR A 70 -7.63 0.81 -4.96
N LEU A 71 -8.11 1.62 -4.01
CA LEU A 71 -7.37 2.79 -3.50
C LEU A 71 -6.09 2.36 -2.78
N VAL A 72 -6.18 1.33 -1.94
CA VAL A 72 -5.04 0.78 -1.19
C VAL A 72 -4.00 0.20 -2.16
N ALA A 73 -4.43 -0.59 -3.16
CA ALA A 73 -3.54 -1.21 -4.15
C ALA A 73 -2.85 -0.20 -5.08
N LYS A 74 -3.50 0.92 -5.42
CA LYS A 74 -2.91 2.01 -6.22
C LYS A 74 -1.74 2.67 -5.51
N GLN A 75 -1.74 2.69 -4.17
CA GLN A 75 -0.69 3.32 -3.39
C GLN A 75 0.35 2.29 -2.91
N SER A 76 1.08 1.71 -3.86
CA SER A 76 2.03 0.61 -3.59
C SER A 76 3.09 0.90 -2.52
N SER A 77 3.44 2.17 -2.31
CA SER A 77 4.40 2.63 -1.29
C SER A 77 4.00 2.27 0.14
N ILE A 78 2.72 2.14 0.46
CA ILE A 78 2.26 1.87 1.82
C ILE A 78 2.63 0.46 2.28
N PHE A 79 2.70 -0.50 1.35
CA PHE A 79 3.06 -1.88 1.66
C PHE A 79 4.51 -2.00 2.15
N ALA A 80 5.37 -1.05 1.78
CA ALA A 80 6.75 -0.95 2.27
C ALA A 80 6.86 -0.22 3.62
N ARG A 81 5.76 0.25 4.21
CA ARG A 81 5.74 0.92 5.51
C ARG A 81 5.35 -0.06 6.61
N SER A 82 5.79 0.22 7.84
CA SER A 82 5.37 -0.56 9.00
C SER A 82 3.88 -0.35 9.27
N LEU A 83 3.12 -1.46 9.28
CA LEU A 83 1.70 -1.45 9.62
C LEU A 83 1.49 -0.84 11.00
N GLU A 84 2.11 -1.41 12.03
CA GLU A 84 1.92 -1.02 13.43
C GLU A 84 2.49 0.36 13.76
N LYS A 85 3.70 0.68 13.28
CA LYS A 85 4.38 1.93 13.67
C LYS A 85 3.89 3.14 12.90
N ARG A 86 3.30 2.95 11.72
CA ARG A 86 3.01 4.05 10.79
C ARG A 86 1.61 4.03 10.21
N ILE A 87 1.14 2.90 9.69
CA ILE A 87 -0.17 2.87 9.04
C ILE A 87 -1.30 2.96 10.07
N VAL A 88 -1.24 2.13 11.12
CA VAL A 88 -2.28 2.08 12.17
C VAL A 88 -2.45 3.43 12.88
N PRO A 89 -1.39 4.09 13.42
CA PRO A 89 -1.56 5.35 14.14
C PRO A 89 -2.17 6.45 13.28
N ARG A 90 -1.72 6.55 12.01
CA ARG A 90 -2.18 7.59 11.10
C ARG A 90 -3.61 7.38 10.61
N ALA A 91 -3.99 6.13 10.33
CA ALA A 91 -5.35 5.81 9.95
C ALA A 91 -6.34 6.11 11.08
N LEU A 92 -5.99 5.76 12.32
CA LEU A 92 -6.81 6.03 13.50
C LEU A 92 -6.93 7.54 13.77
N PHE A 93 -5.83 8.28 13.66
CA PHE A 93 -5.84 9.74 13.80
C PHE A 93 -6.77 10.41 12.79
N VAL A 94 -6.67 10.06 11.51
CA VAL A 94 -7.54 10.61 10.46
C VAL A 94 -8.99 10.22 10.68
N ARG A 95 -9.27 8.97 11.06
CA ARG A 95 -10.62 8.52 11.39
C ARG A 95 -11.23 9.35 12.51
N GLU A 96 -10.44 9.66 13.54
CA GLU A 96 -10.88 10.51 14.65
C GLU A 96 -11.18 11.94 14.19
N LEU A 97 -10.28 12.56 13.40
CA LEU A 97 -10.49 13.91 12.85
C LEU A 97 -11.80 14.02 12.07
N LEU A 98 -12.05 13.05 11.17
CA LEU A 98 -13.27 13.00 10.38
C LEU A 98 -14.51 12.80 11.26
N SER A 99 -14.44 11.91 12.26
CA SER A 99 -15.56 11.65 13.18
C SER A 99 -15.96 12.86 14.02
N ARG A 100 -15.01 13.77 14.30
CA ARG A 100 -15.23 15.01 15.04
C ARG A 100 -15.65 16.18 14.16
N GLY A 101 -15.70 16.01 12.84
CA GLY A 101 -15.95 17.10 11.90
C GLY A 101 -14.83 18.14 11.86
N LEU A 102 -13.61 17.78 12.25
CA LEU A 102 -12.44 18.66 12.17
C LEU A 102 -11.82 18.70 10.77
N ALA A 103 -12.27 17.80 9.89
CA ALA A 103 -11.96 17.80 8.47
C ALA A 103 -13.11 17.14 7.69
N ASP A 104 -13.37 17.61 6.47
CA ASP A 104 -14.39 17.02 5.59
C ASP A 104 -13.85 15.79 4.83
N SER A 105 -12.57 15.83 4.45
CA SER A 105 -11.88 14.72 3.80
C SER A 105 -10.36 14.88 3.95
N VAL A 106 -9.63 13.76 3.92
CA VAL A 106 -8.17 13.74 3.90
C VAL A 106 -7.70 12.86 2.76
N ARG A 107 -6.73 13.35 1.98
CA ARG A 107 -6.18 12.59 0.86
C ARG A 107 -5.39 11.39 1.37
N PHE A 108 -5.73 10.18 0.89
CA PHE A 108 -5.06 8.93 1.27
C PHE A 108 -3.52 9.02 1.18
N SER A 109 -2.99 9.54 0.07
CA SER A 109 -1.55 9.73 -0.12
C SER A 109 -0.94 10.69 0.92
N MET A 110 -1.66 11.75 1.32
CA MET A 110 -1.20 12.67 2.37
C MET A 110 -1.09 11.94 3.71
N VAL A 111 -1.98 11.00 4.01
CA VAL A 111 -1.94 10.23 5.26
C VAL A 111 -0.72 9.32 5.29
N PHE A 112 -0.47 8.56 4.22
CA PHE A 112 0.48 7.44 4.30
C PHE A 112 1.85 7.71 3.66
N ASP A 113 1.96 8.64 2.71
CA ASP A 113 3.22 8.95 2.03
C ASP A 113 3.98 10.13 2.65
N SER A 114 3.30 11.04 3.35
CA SER A 114 3.92 12.19 4.04
C SER A 114 5.02 11.73 5.00
N SER A 115 6.14 12.44 5.09
CA SER A 115 7.21 12.03 6.01
C SER A 115 6.75 12.08 7.47
N GLU A 116 7.54 11.54 8.41
CA GLU A 116 7.22 11.70 9.84
C GLU A 116 7.33 13.14 10.31
N LYS A 117 8.11 13.97 9.60
CA LYS A 117 8.24 15.39 9.91
C LYS A 117 7.02 16.18 9.45
N ASP A 118 6.38 15.74 8.36
CA ASP A 118 5.27 16.47 7.73
C ASP A 118 3.90 15.99 8.19
N PHE A 119 3.84 14.82 8.84
CA PHE A 119 2.60 14.30 9.40
C PHE A 119 2.52 14.65 10.88
N PRO A 120 1.48 15.37 11.32
CA PRO A 120 1.33 15.81 12.71
C PRO A 120 1.14 14.67 13.70
#